data_AF-A0A651FMY9-F1
#
_entry.id   AF-A0A651FMY9-F1
#
_cell.length_a   1.000
_cell.length_b   1.000
_cell.length_c   1.000
_cell.angle_alpha   90.00
_cell.angle_beta   90.00
_cell.angle_gamma   90.00
#
_symmetry.space_group_name_H-M   'P 1'
#
loop_
_entity.id
_entity.type
_entity.pdbx_description
1 polymer ?
#
loop_
_entity_poly.entity_id
_entity_poly.type
_entity_poly.pdbx_seq_one_letter_code
_entity_poly.pdbx_strand_id
1 'polypeptide(L)'
;MKRSANHFLLSGLFCLLACVAAYGAGFLPVSVSDARQPTALTSGYNHNENSIIRLTPNESRILHLNRNATGVIVTNPAHAGVFLDTPRILVIVPGRPGATSFTVLDRDGQEIMRRDVIVSERQNKYVRVQRICAGVSGCVPSSVYYCPDGCHEVSMVGRDRGTVSVSPRPSVAAHQDDDGFDDGDYE
;
A
#
# COMPACT_ATOMS: atom_id res chain seq x y z
N MET A 1 -52.88 -0.33 14.06
CA MET A 1 -53.25 0.96 14.66
C MET A 1 -53.07 0.88 16.18
N LYS A 2 -51.98 1.45 16.73
CA LYS A 2 -51.84 1.76 18.16
C LYS A 2 -50.80 2.87 18.27
N ARG A 3 -51.28 4.07 18.60
CA ARG A 3 -50.49 5.28 18.87
C ARG A 3 -50.00 5.21 20.32
N SER A 4 -48.78 5.62 20.61
CA SER A 4 -48.44 6.16 21.93
C SER A 4 -47.32 7.17 21.79
N ALA A 5 -47.68 8.44 21.94
CA ALA A 5 -46.80 9.56 22.17
C ALA A 5 -46.49 9.63 23.68
N ASN A 6 -45.28 10.01 24.06
CA ASN A 6 -45.00 10.44 25.42
C ASN A 6 -44.22 11.76 25.41
N HIS A 7 -44.94 12.79 25.84
CA HIS A 7 -44.47 14.08 26.30
C HIS A 7 -43.51 13.90 27.49
N PHE A 8 -42.35 14.56 27.47
CA PHE A 8 -41.68 15.00 28.69
C PHE A 8 -41.26 16.46 28.49
N LEU A 9 -42.13 17.34 28.97
CA LEU A 9 -41.94 18.78 29.13
C LEU A 9 -41.49 19.06 30.57
N LEU A 10 -40.71 20.14 30.71
CA LEU A 10 -40.60 21.01 31.90
C LEU A 10 -40.02 20.46 33.22
N SER A 11 -38.79 20.87 33.54
CA SER A 11 -38.31 21.25 34.88
C SER A 11 -36.85 21.69 34.72
N GLY A 12 -36.50 22.97 34.81
CA GLY A 12 -36.22 23.59 36.10
C GLY A 12 -35.36 24.83 35.88
N LEU A 13 -36.03 25.92 35.53
CA LEU A 13 -35.55 27.29 35.62
C LEU A 13 -35.50 27.66 37.11
N PHE A 14 -34.35 27.69 37.77
CA PHE A 14 -34.12 28.43 39.04
C PHE A 14 -32.66 28.26 39.47
N CYS A 15 -31.83 29.29 39.30
CA CYS A 15 -31.06 29.89 40.40
C CYS A 15 -30.16 31.01 39.85
N LEU A 16 -30.75 32.20 39.72
CA LEU A 16 -30.06 33.47 39.59
C LEU A 16 -30.46 34.27 40.83
N LEU A 17 -29.61 34.32 41.86
CA LEU A 17 -29.41 35.52 42.69
C LEU A 17 -28.33 35.32 43.78
N ALA A 18 -27.47 36.33 43.86
CA ALA A 18 -26.76 36.85 45.03
C ALA A 18 -25.61 36.03 45.65
N CYS A 19 -24.38 36.50 45.41
CA CYS A 19 -23.56 37.04 46.50
C CYS A 19 -22.38 37.87 45.94
N VAL A 20 -22.47 39.18 46.09
CA VAL A 20 -21.37 40.14 45.91
C VAL A 20 -20.94 40.61 47.30
N ALA A 21 -19.63 40.80 47.45
CA ALA A 21 -18.87 41.45 48.52
C ALA A 21 -18.32 40.54 49.65
N ALA A 22 -17.02 40.28 49.59
CA ALA A 22 -16.08 40.77 50.62
C ALA A 22 -14.63 40.55 50.17
N TYR A 23 -13.84 41.62 50.26
CA TYR A 23 -12.40 41.67 50.08
C TYR A 23 -11.67 40.82 51.14
N GLY A 24 -10.62 40.11 50.72
CA GLY A 24 -9.70 39.44 51.61
C GLY A 24 -8.53 38.85 50.84
N ALA A 25 -7.40 39.56 50.83
CA ALA A 25 -6.14 39.05 50.32
C ALA A 25 -5.69 37.86 51.18
N GLY A 26 -5.76 36.67 50.62
CA GLY A 26 -5.29 35.43 51.22
C GLY A 26 -5.02 34.42 50.11
N PHE A 27 -3.74 34.28 49.76
CA PHE A 27 -3.26 33.18 48.93
C PHE A 27 -3.58 31.86 49.64
N LEU A 28 -4.61 31.15 49.15
CA LEU A 28 -4.86 29.76 49.48
C LEU A 28 -4.30 28.86 48.35
N PRO A 29 -3.81 27.65 48.68
CA PRO A 29 -3.27 26.73 47.70
C PRO A 29 -4.37 26.35 46.70
N VAL A 30 -4.07 26.51 45.41
CA VAL A 30 -4.85 25.87 44.34
C VAL A 30 -4.75 24.37 44.56
N SER A 31 -5.78 23.81 45.22
CA SER A 31 -6.10 22.41 45.08
C SER A 31 -6.69 22.26 43.69
N VAL A 32 -5.87 21.79 42.75
CA VAL A 32 -6.38 21.25 41.49
C VAL A 32 -7.17 20.02 41.89
N SER A 33 -8.48 20.19 42.05
CA SER A 33 -9.41 19.09 42.04
C SER A 33 -9.23 18.38 40.71
N ASP A 34 -8.70 17.17 40.80
CA ASP A 34 -8.62 16.15 39.78
C ASP A 34 -10.01 15.97 39.15
N ALA A 35 -10.27 16.76 38.12
CA ALA A 35 -11.46 16.65 37.31
C ALA A 35 -11.27 15.40 36.46
N ARG A 36 -11.86 14.29 36.95
CA ARG A 36 -12.39 13.18 36.17
C ARG A 36 -11.92 13.24 34.71
N GLN A 37 -10.78 12.63 34.44
CA GLN A 37 -10.47 12.29 33.06
C GLN A 37 -11.67 11.48 32.55
N PRO A 38 -12.32 11.92 31.46
CA PRO A 38 -13.38 11.16 30.84
C PRO A 38 -12.80 9.79 30.55
N THR A 39 -13.49 8.76 31.03
CA THR A 39 -13.22 7.35 30.78
C THR A 39 -12.71 7.25 29.36
N ALA A 40 -11.41 6.94 29.23
CA ALA A 40 -10.83 6.62 27.94
C ALA A 40 -11.79 5.61 27.32
N LEU A 41 -12.44 6.02 26.23
CA LEU A 41 -13.14 5.10 25.38
C LEU A 41 -12.05 4.15 24.95
N THR A 42 -12.02 2.97 25.58
CA THR A 42 -11.37 1.79 25.07
C THR A 42 -11.95 1.61 23.69
N SER A 43 -11.26 2.21 22.72
CA SER A 43 -11.40 1.92 21.32
C SER A 43 -11.06 0.45 21.23
N GLY A 44 -12.09 -0.38 21.32
CA GLY A 44 -12.08 -1.76 20.84
C GLY A 44 -11.93 -1.73 19.32
N TYR A 45 -10.88 -1.08 18.83
CA TYR A 45 -10.45 -1.16 17.47
C TYR A 45 -9.77 -2.51 17.37
N ASN A 46 -10.51 -3.49 16.86
CA ASN A 46 -9.93 -4.76 16.43
C ASN A 46 -8.67 -4.42 15.61
N HIS A 47 -7.50 -4.81 16.12
CA HIS A 47 -6.19 -4.53 15.52
C HIS A 47 -6.05 -5.13 14.10
N ASN A 48 -7.04 -5.86 13.60
CA ASN A 48 -7.09 -6.43 12.26
C ASN A 48 -7.78 -5.54 11.20
N GLU A 49 -8.46 -4.46 11.58
CA GLU A 49 -9.17 -3.60 10.62
C GLU A 49 -8.20 -2.68 9.85
N ASN A 50 -7.11 -2.22 10.48
CA ASN A 50 -6.13 -1.28 9.90
C ASN A 50 -4.75 -1.91 9.60
N SER A 51 -4.71 -3.19 9.23
CA SER A 51 -3.44 -3.81 8.85
C SER A 51 -2.93 -3.23 7.52
N ILE A 52 -1.76 -2.59 7.54
CA ILE A 52 -1.10 -2.08 6.34
C ILE A 52 -0.76 -3.25 5.40
N ILE A 53 -1.20 -3.16 4.15
CA ILE A 53 -0.92 -4.15 3.12
C ILE A 53 0.39 -3.76 2.44
N ARG A 54 1.40 -4.63 2.53
CA ARG A 54 2.68 -4.44 1.85
C ARG A 54 2.72 -5.31 0.60
N LEU A 55 2.91 -4.66 -0.54
CA LEU A 55 3.01 -5.30 -1.84
C LEU A 55 4.40 -5.11 -2.44
N THR A 56 4.77 -6.05 -3.29
CA THR A 56 5.92 -5.93 -4.21
C THR A 56 5.39 -5.74 -5.62
N PRO A 57 6.12 -5.09 -6.55
CA PRO A 57 5.63 -4.85 -7.91
C PRO A 57 5.17 -6.10 -8.67
N ASN A 58 5.65 -7.28 -8.27
CA ASN A 58 5.37 -8.55 -8.93
C ASN A 58 4.34 -9.41 -8.18
N GLU A 59 3.74 -8.90 -7.10
CA GLU A 59 2.81 -9.66 -6.25
C GLU A 59 1.47 -8.93 -6.11
N SER A 60 0.44 -9.49 -6.72
CA SER A 60 -0.94 -9.10 -6.47
C SER A 60 -1.47 -9.80 -5.20
N ARG A 61 -2.47 -9.17 -4.57
CA ARG A 61 -3.16 -9.75 -3.40
C ARG A 61 -4.64 -9.85 -3.67
N ILE A 62 -5.23 -10.94 -3.20
CA ILE A 62 -6.67 -11.17 -3.21
C ILE A 62 -7.15 -11.07 -1.76
N LEU A 63 -8.19 -10.27 -1.53
CA LEU A 63 -8.84 -10.14 -0.24
C LEU A 63 -10.29 -10.61 -0.33
N HIS A 64 -10.72 -11.36 0.68
CA HIS A 64 -12.10 -11.80 0.84
C HIS A 64 -12.83 -10.84 1.78
N LEU A 65 -13.99 -10.38 1.35
CA LEU A 65 -14.85 -9.47 2.10
C LEU A 65 -15.91 -10.27 2.88
N ASN A 66 -16.17 -9.86 4.11
CA ASN A 66 -17.23 -10.43 4.95
C ASN A 66 -18.65 -10.02 4.49
N ARG A 67 -18.77 -8.92 3.74
CA ARG A 67 -20.02 -8.36 3.20
C ARG A 67 -19.88 -8.07 1.71
N ASN A 68 -21.02 -8.00 1.02
CA ASN A 68 -21.05 -7.65 -0.40
C ASN A 68 -20.69 -6.17 -0.58
N ALA A 69 -19.63 -5.90 -1.34
CA ALA A 69 -19.25 -4.57 -1.77
C ALA A 69 -19.97 -4.17 -3.05
N THR A 70 -20.25 -2.88 -3.16
CA THR A 70 -20.82 -2.26 -4.37
C THR A 70 -19.82 -1.32 -5.02
N GLY A 71 -18.85 -0.79 -4.27
CA GLY A 71 -17.86 0.13 -4.80
C GLY A 71 -16.54 0.08 -4.06
N VAL A 72 -15.50 0.57 -4.72
CA VAL A 72 -14.18 0.79 -4.16
C VAL A 72 -13.69 2.18 -4.56
N ILE A 73 -13.11 2.89 -3.59
CA ILE A 73 -12.49 4.20 -3.78
C ILE A 73 -11.01 4.04 -3.49
N VAL A 74 -10.17 4.38 -4.47
CA VAL A 74 -8.71 4.37 -4.34
C VAL A 74 -8.23 5.82 -4.30
N THR A 75 -7.48 6.19 -3.26
CA THR A 75 -7.00 7.56 -3.09
C THR A 75 -6.03 7.97 -4.20
N ASN A 76 -5.10 7.09 -4.56
CA ASN A 76 -4.21 7.29 -5.69
C ASN A 76 -4.01 5.98 -6.48
N PRO A 77 -4.63 5.83 -7.67
CA PRO A 77 -4.53 4.61 -8.47
C PRO A 77 -3.17 4.42 -9.13
N ALA A 78 -2.28 5.43 -9.14
CA ALA A 78 -0.97 5.30 -9.76
C ALA A 78 0.00 4.41 -8.96
N HIS A 79 -0.29 4.17 -7.67
CA HIS A 79 0.52 3.34 -6.79
C HIS A 79 -0.06 1.93 -6.61
N ALA A 80 -1.38 1.78 -6.60
CA ALA A 80 -2.03 0.48 -6.61
C ALA A 80 -3.41 0.59 -7.26
N GLY A 81 -3.75 -0.38 -8.10
CA GLY A 81 -5.10 -0.57 -8.61
C GLY A 81 -5.86 -1.52 -7.70
N VAL A 82 -7.13 -1.22 -7.44
CA VAL A 82 -8.02 -2.10 -6.68
C VAL A 82 -9.32 -2.23 -7.44
N PHE A 83 -9.76 -3.46 -7.65
CA PHE A 83 -11.02 -3.75 -8.33
C PHE A 83 -11.73 -4.92 -7.66
N LEU A 84 -13.05 -4.94 -7.83
CA LEU A 84 -13.90 -6.04 -7.38
C LEU A 84 -14.00 -7.04 -8.53
N ASP A 85 -13.54 -8.27 -8.28
CA ASP A 85 -13.76 -9.40 -9.19
C ASP A 85 -15.16 -9.97 -9.00
N THR A 86 -15.57 -10.11 -7.73
CA THR A 86 -16.95 -10.38 -7.33
C THR A 86 -17.32 -9.45 -6.17
N PRO A 87 -18.61 -9.34 -5.77
CA PRO A 87 -18.99 -8.52 -4.61
C PRO A 87 -18.30 -8.94 -3.30
N ARG A 88 -17.65 -10.10 -3.22
CA ARG A 88 -16.93 -10.58 -2.04
C ARG A 88 -15.42 -10.74 -2.24
N ILE A 89 -14.91 -10.52 -3.44
CA ILE A 89 -13.51 -10.74 -3.79
C ILE A 89 -12.93 -9.44 -4.37
N LEU A 90 -11.91 -8.94 -3.69
CA LEU A 90 -11.18 -7.74 -4.06
C LEU A 90 -9.79 -8.13 -4.52
N VAL A 91 -9.38 -7.65 -5.69
CA VAL A 91 -8.04 -7.87 -6.24
C VAL A 91 -7.27 -6.57 -6.19
N ILE A 92 -6.09 -6.63 -5.59
CA ILE A 92 -5.17 -5.50 -5.47
C ILE A 92 -3.96 -5.78 -6.35
N VAL A 93 -3.73 -4.89 -7.30
CA VAL A 93 -2.61 -4.94 -8.25
C VAL A 93 -1.65 -3.81 -7.93
N PRO A 94 -0.37 -4.10 -7.66
CA PRO A 94 0.63 -3.06 -7.41
C PRO A 94 0.90 -2.25 -8.68
N GLY A 95 1.06 -0.94 -8.52
CA GLY A 95 1.48 -0.01 -9.56
C GLY A 95 2.90 0.50 -9.29
N ARG A 96 3.09 1.82 -9.33
CA ARG A 96 4.39 2.43 -9.01
C ARG A 96 4.68 2.38 -7.51
N PRO A 97 5.95 2.25 -7.10
CA PRO A 97 6.33 2.32 -5.69
C PRO A 97 5.80 3.59 -5.02
N GLY A 98 5.32 3.44 -3.78
CA GLY A 98 4.70 4.51 -3.02
C GLY A 98 3.66 4.00 -2.04
N ALA A 99 2.97 4.94 -1.39
CA ALA A 99 1.90 4.65 -0.46
C ALA A 99 0.57 5.19 -1.04
N THR A 100 -0.49 4.42 -0.85
CA THR A 100 -1.86 4.79 -1.20
C THR A 100 -2.80 4.11 -0.22
N SER A 101 -4.08 4.42 -0.30
CA SER A 101 -5.10 3.72 0.47
C SER A 101 -6.34 3.50 -0.38
N PHE A 102 -7.16 2.57 0.06
CA PHE A 102 -8.46 2.33 -0.54
C PHE A 102 -9.51 2.10 0.53
N THR A 103 -10.75 2.46 0.18
CA THR A 103 -11.94 2.26 1.00
C THR A 103 -12.95 1.46 0.19
N VAL A 104 -13.51 0.41 0.78
CA VAL A 104 -14.53 -0.43 0.16
C VAL A 104 -15.88 -0.09 0.75
N LEU A 105 -16.89 0.10 -0.10
CA LEU A 105 -18.23 0.53 0.29
C LEU A 105 -19.27 -0.55 -0.01
N ASP A 106 -20.27 -0.67 0.86
CA ASP A 106 -21.46 -1.47 0.61
C ASP A 106 -22.50 -0.74 -0.26
N ARG A 107 -23.67 -1.35 -0.44
CA ARG A 107 -24.77 -0.78 -1.23
C ARG A 107 -25.34 0.49 -0.61
N ASP A 108 -25.28 0.61 0.71
CA ASP A 108 -25.82 1.75 1.45
C ASP A 108 -24.79 2.90 1.54
N GLY A 109 -23.62 2.73 0.92
CA GLY A 109 -22.51 3.68 0.95
C GLY A 109 -21.71 3.62 2.25
N GLN A 110 -21.92 2.61 3.10
CA GLN A 110 -21.18 2.48 4.34
C GLN A 110 -19.84 1.81 4.11
N GLU A 111 -18.84 2.22 4.89
CA GLU A 111 -17.51 1.64 4.85
C GLU A 111 -17.54 0.19 5.34
N ILE A 112 -17.12 -0.73 4.47
CA ILE A 112 -16.86 -2.12 4.83
C ILE A 112 -15.47 -2.25 5.43
N MET A 113 -14.48 -1.60 4.81
CA MET A 113 -13.09 -1.56 5.28
C MET A 113 -12.34 -0.40 4.63
N ARG A 114 -11.29 0.05 5.32
CA ARG A 114 -10.26 0.93 4.78
C ARG A 114 -8.89 0.34 5.07
N ARG A 115 -8.02 0.34 4.06
CA ARG A 115 -6.67 -0.24 4.16
C ARG A 115 -5.65 0.67 3.50
N ASP A 116 -4.51 0.80 4.16
CA ASP A 116 -3.31 1.40 3.58
C ASP A 116 -2.55 0.34 2.78
N VAL A 117 -2.07 0.74 1.61
CA VAL A 117 -1.27 -0.08 0.71
C VAL A 117 0.07 0.59 0.49
N ILE A 118 1.14 -0.12 0.81
CA ILE A 118 2.51 0.30 0.53
C ILE A 118 3.07 -0.63 -0.53
N VAL A 119 3.37 -0.06 -1.70
CA VAL A 119 4.11 -0.76 -2.75
C VAL A 119 5.57 -0.43 -2.58
N SER A 120 6.34 -1.44 -2.15
CA SER A 120 7.78 -1.34 -1.98
C SER A 120 8.48 -2.17 -3.05
N GLU A 121 9.49 -1.60 -3.69
CA GLU A 121 10.46 -2.36 -4.47
C GLU A 121 11.23 -3.26 -3.50
N ARG A 122 10.71 -4.45 -3.17
CA ARG A 122 11.48 -5.41 -2.38
C ARG A 122 12.68 -5.85 -3.21
N GLN A 123 13.84 -5.27 -2.91
CA GLN A 123 15.13 -5.64 -3.46
C GLN A 123 15.69 -6.91 -2.80
N ASN A 124 14.88 -7.73 -2.13
CA ASN A 124 15.37 -8.88 -1.37
C ASN A 124 16.10 -9.93 -2.22
N LYS A 125 15.98 -9.84 -3.55
CA LYS A 125 16.69 -10.68 -4.51
C LYS A 125 17.55 -9.89 -5.49
N TYR A 126 17.60 -8.56 -5.35
CA TYR A 126 18.39 -7.70 -6.23
C TYR A 126 19.54 -7.09 -5.46
N VAL A 127 20.77 -7.33 -5.91
CA VAL A 127 21.99 -6.77 -5.33
C VAL A 127 22.53 -5.70 -6.27
N ARG A 128 22.75 -4.50 -5.75
CA ARG A 128 23.43 -3.43 -6.50
C ARG A 128 24.90 -3.38 -6.12
N VAL A 129 25.77 -3.59 -7.10
CA VAL A 129 27.22 -3.51 -6.94
C VAL A 129 27.68 -2.17 -7.50
N GLN A 130 28.22 -1.32 -6.63
CA GLN A 130 28.89 -0.08 -7.04
C GLN A 130 30.39 -0.32 -7.18
N ARG A 131 30.96 0.07 -8.32
CA ARG A 131 32.39 -0.04 -8.59
C ARG A 131 33.00 1.36 -8.68
N ILE A 132 34.19 1.54 -8.10
CA ILE A 132 34.95 2.78 -8.19
C ILE A 132 35.75 2.76 -9.49
N CYS A 133 35.36 3.60 -10.45
CA CYS A 133 36.01 3.71 -11.75
C CYS A 133 37.02 4.85 -11.75
N ALA A 134 38.26 4.59 -11.36
CA ALA A 134 39.34 5.59 -11.34
C ALA A 134 39.98 5.74 -12.74
N GLY A 135 39.28 6.39 -13.67
CA GLY A 135 39.85 6.77 -14.97
C GLY A 135 40.05 5.65 -15.99
N VAL A 136 39.53 4.45 -15.73
CA VAL A 136 39.53 3.31 -16.66
C VAL A 136 38.36 3.40 -17.64
N SER A 137 38.65 3.35 -18.94
CA SER A 137 37.63 3.24 -20.00
C SER A 137 36.92 1.87 -19.92
N GLY A 138 35.60 1.87 -20.08
CA GLY A 138 34.78 0.64 -20.01
C GLY A 138 34.38 0.18 -18.60
N CYS A 139 34.73 0.92 -17.54
CA CYS A 139 34.27 0.61 -16.20
C CYS A 139 32.80 1.00 -16.00
N VAL A 140 31.94 0.02 -15.71
CA VAL A 140 30.52 0.26 -15.37
C VAL A 140 30.41 0.53 -13.87
N PRO A 141 30.04 1.76 -13.45
CA PRO A 141 30.07 2.18 -12.04
C PRO A 141 28.97 1.52 -11.20
N SER A 142 27.93 0.97 -11.81
CA SER A 142 26.79 0.36 -11.12
C SER A 142 26.20 -0.78 -11.94
N SER A 143 26.26 -2.00 -11.42
CA SER A 143 25.55 -3.18 -11.96
C SER A 143 24.54 -3.69 -10.95
N VAL A 144 23.47 -4.33 -11.45
CA VAL A 144 22.40 -4.89 -10.62
C VAL A 144 22.29 -6.37 -10.94
N TYR A 145 22.20 -7.21 -9.91
CA TYR A 145 22.15 -8.68 -10.05
C TYR A 145 20.88 -9.22 -9.41
N TYR A 146 20.23 -10.19 -10.04
CA TYR A 146 19.13 -10.95 -9.46
C TYR A 146 19.64 -12.31 -8.94
N CYS A 147 19.46 -12.60 -7.65
CA CYS A 147 20.06 -13.75 -6.95
C CYS A 147 19.01 -14.57 -6.15
N PRO A 148 18.18 -15.39 -6.80
CA PRO A 148 17.37 -16.38 -6.08
C PRO A 148 18.19 -17.64 -5.69
N ASP A 149 18.93 -18.24 -6.64
CA ASP A 149 19.77 -19.44 -6.45
C ASP A 149 21.13 -19.32 -7.18
N GLY A 150 21.41 -18.14 -7.73
CA GLY A 150 22.58 -17.80 -8.52
C GLY A 150 22.42 -16.38 -9.06
N CYS A 151 23.50 -15.60 -9.09
CA CYS A 151 23.44 -14.19 -9.44
C CYS A 151 23.64 -13.98 -10.95
N HIS A 152 22.66 -13.37 -11.61
CA HIS A 152 22.79 -12.91 -12.99
C HIS A 152 22.55 -11.41 -13.10
N GLU A 153 23.33 -10.76 -13.96
CA GLU A 153 23.23 -9.32 -14.18
C GLU A 153 21.92 -8.98 -14.90
N VAL A 154 21.20 -7.99 -14.38
CA VAL A 154 19.98 -7.45 -14.98
C VAL A 154 20.22 -5.99 -15.35
N SER A 155 19.98 -5.65 -16.61
CA SER A 155 20.01 -4.25 -17.05
C SER A 155 18.75 -3.57 -16.53
N MET A 156 18.88 -2.64 -15.58
CA MET A 156 17.76 -1.77 -15.22
C MET A 156 17.44 -0.89 -16.43
N VAL A 157 16.34 -1.18 -17.13
CA VAL A 157 15.84 -0.33 -18.22
C VAL A 157 15.28 0.95 -17.60
N GLY A 158 16.16 1.92 -17.35
CA GLY A 158 15.82 3.14 -16.63
C GLY A 158 16.71 4.30 -17.02
N ARG A 159 16.26 5.06 -18.02
CA ARG A 159 16.74 6.39 -18.45
C ARG A 159 18.25 6.47 -18.75
N ASP A 160 18.61 6.11 -19.96
CA ASP A 160 19.60 6.89 -20.70
C ASP A 160 19.08 7.19 -22.10
N ARG A 161 19.21 8.46 -22.48
CA ARG A 161 18.96 8.93 -23.83
C ARG A 161 19.85 8.15 -24.78
N GLY A 162 19.22 7.50 -25.77
CA GLY A 162 19.83 7.14 -27.05
C GLY A 162 21.23 6.53 -26.99
N THR A 163 21.30 5.22 -26.82
CA THR A 163 22.20 4.35 -27.60
C THR A 163 21.80 2.91 -27.30
N VAL A 164 21.10 2.29 -28.26
CA VAL A 164 20.82 0.86 -28.24
C VAL A 164 22.13 0.14 -28.56
N SER A 165 22.87 -0.24 -27.53
CA SER A 165 23.96 -1.21 -27.64
C SER A 165 23.33 -2.61 -27.65
N VAL A 166 22.95 -3.11 -28.82
CA VAL A 166 22.66 -4.53 -29.01
C VAL A 166 23.96 -5.29 -28.73
N SER A 167 24.00 -6.01 -27.61
CA SER A 167 25.13 -6.90 -27.29
C SER A 167 25.18 -8.03 -28.33
N PRO A 168 26.32 -8.28 -29.01
CA PRO A 168 26.43 -9.39 -29.94
C PRO A 168 26.24 -10.72 -29.21
N ARG A 169 25.33 -11.54 -29.72
CA ARG A 169 25.19 -12.95 -29.36
C ARG A 169 26.57 -13.63 -29.48
N PRO A 170 27.00 -14.46 -28.52
CA PRO A 170 28.20 -15.28 -28.73
C PRO A 170 27.92 -16.21 -29.91
N SER A 171 28.71 -16.07 -30.97
CA SER A 171 28.70 -16.96 -32.13
C SER A 171 29.12 -18.35 -31.67
N VAL A 172 28.12 -19.20 -31.42
CA VAL A 172 28.30 -20.65 -31.35
C VAL A 172 28.83 -21.06 -32.72
N ALA A 173 30.08 -21.51 -32.77
CA ALA A 173 30.68 -22.08 -33.96
C ALA A 173 29.78 -23.23 -34.43
N ALA A 174 29.22 -23.09 -35.64
CA ALA A 174 28.49 -24.14 -36.30
C ALA A 174 29.45 -25.31 -36.56
N HIS A 175 29.12 -26.48 -36.01
CA HIS A 175 29.65 -27.75 -36.48
C HIS A 175 28.92 -28.03 -37.79
N GLN A 176 29.66 -28.03 -38.89
CA GLN A 176 29.19 -28.53 -40.20
C GLN A 176 29.24 -30.05 -40.14
N ASP A 177 28.08 -30.67 -40.02
CA ASP A 177 27.89 -32.06 -40.44
C ASP A 177 27.37 -31.98 -41.89
N ASP A 178 28.21 -32.41 -42.84
CA ASP A 178 27.89 -32.58 -44.26
C ASP A 178 27.26 -33.97 -44.45
N ASP A 179 25.95 -34.08 -44.36
CA ASP A 179 25.19 -35.26 -44.81
C ASP A 179 24.69 -35.05 -46.25
N GLY A 180 25.47 -35.61 -47.19
CA GLY A 180 25.15 -35.67 -48.61
C GLY A 180 23.87 -36.47 -48.87
N PHE A 181 22.89 -35.80 -49.49
CA PHE A 181 21.67 -36.41 -49.99
C PHE A 181 21.85 -36.75 -51.47
N ASP A 182 21.66 -38.03 -51.77
CA ASP A 182 21.83 -38.71 -53.05
C ASP A 182 20.62 -38.45 -53.95
N ASP A 183 20.82 -37.76 -55.08
CA ASP A 183 19.78 -37.49 -56.07
C ASP A 183 19.56 -38.74 -56.93
N GLY A 184 18.70 -39.63 -56.44
CA GLY A 184 18.22 -40.78 -57.20
C GLY A 184 17.20 -40.38 -58.27
N ASP A 185 17.65 -40.40 -59.52
CA ASP A 185 16.84 -40.43 -60.74
C ASP A 185 15.68 -41.44 -60.65
N TYR A 186 14.44 -41.00 -60.90
CA TYR A 186 13.39 -41.84 -61.44
C TYR A 186 12.57 -41.06 -62.48
N GLU A 187 12.38 -41.75 -63.59
CA GLU A 187 11.83 -41.37 -64.91
C GLU A 187 10.46 -40.66 -64.92
#